data_AF-A2E1R3-F1
#
_entry.id   AF-A2E1R3-F1
#
_cell.length_a   1.000
_cell.length_b   1.000
_cell.length_c   1.000
_cell.angle_alpha   90.00
_cell.angle_beta   90.00
_cell.angle_gamma   90.00
#
_symmetry.space_group_name_H-M   'P 1'
#
loop_
_entity.id
_entity.type
_entity.pdbx_description
1 polymer ?
#
loop_
_entity_poly.entity_id
_entity_poly.type
_entity_poly.pdbx_seq_one_letter_code
_entity_poly.pdbx_strand_id
1 'polypeptide(L)'
;MLTGANTIVSYAFNLQGKFLPFLALCLNYFFIFITNIWWWPKTQTPWWIQVLVALCCFGGDVVGIFAYDYTSLASAMLLSTTVIFWIAPLAFFVFHRKINWWQFLAMILAVVGVSMVMVAQGVEGSRLKGNLLALLSAVFYACSTVLQEKLVKDESVHTYLLSISTPDFPLTGILAGALEWKQIRDYSWDAKGACLLFGYSIVLSIYYMVCPVVMQHSNATVMNISLLTSNFYSLFIDIFAFKSKASWIYLVGFVCIPAAILLYVLTEPKPGQQEVKPEEEQRLDSSSNADQNEDDEEAIVESL
;
A
#
# COMPACT_ATOMS: atom_id res chain seq x y z
N MET A 1 5.65 -11.61 -3.94
CA MET A 1 4.45 -12.18 -3.28
C MET A 1 3.18 -11.86 -4.06
N LEU A 2 2.93 -10.59 -4.42
CA LEU A 2 1.78 -10.20 -5.26
C LEU A 2 1.74 -10.95 -6.61
N THR A 3 2.85 -11.07 -7.34
CA THR A 3 2.93 -11.86 -8.59
C THR A 3 2.58 -13.33 -8.42
N GLY A 4 3.03 -13.96 -7.34
CA GLY A 4 2.71 -15.35 -7.02
C GLY A 4 1.22 -15.53 -6.72
N ALA A 5 0.64 -14.64 -5.90
CA ALA A 5 -0.78 -14.62 -5.62
C ALA A 5 -1.63 -14.44 -6.89
N ASN A 6 -1.20 -13.55 -7.79
CA ASN A 6 -1.90 -13.31 -9.06
C ASN A 6 -1.70 -14.45 -10.09
N THR A 7 -0.59 -15.18 -9.99
CA THR A 7 -0.40 -16.43 -10.74
C THR A 7 -1.36 -17.51 -10.23
N ILE A 8 -1.60 -17.59 -8.92
CA ILE A 8 -2.61 -18.48 -8.30
C ILE A 8 -4.01 -18.12 -8.80
N VAL A 9 -4.37 -16.84 -8.84
CA VAL A 9 -5.65 -16.35 -9.40
C VAL A 9 -5.77 -16.75 -10.87
N SER A 10 -4.72 -16.52 -11.66
CA SER A 10 -4.70 -16.86 -13.08
C SER A 10 -4.83 -18.37 -13.30
N TYR A 11 -4.17 -19.18 -12.48
CA TYR A 11 -4.24 -20.63 -12.55
C TYR A 11 -5.60 -21.17 -12.10
N ALA A 12 -6.17 -20.63 -11.02
CA ALA A 12 -7.51 -20.95 -10.54
C ALA A 12 -8.58 -20.58 -11.58
N PHE A 13 -8.44 -19.42 -12.23
CA PHE A 13 -9.32 -18.98 -13.30
C PHE A 13 -9.24 -19.89 -14.53
N ASN A 14 -8.04 -20.33 -14.93
CA ASN A 14 -7.87 -21.27 -16.04
C ASN A 14 -8.43 -22.67 -15.76
N LEU A 15 -8.42 -23.11 -14.50
CA LEU A 15 -8.94 -24.44 -14.12
C LEU A 15 -10.46 -24.48 -13.91
N GLN A 16 -11.05 -23.40 -13.39
CA GLN A 16 -12.46 -23.41 -12.94
C GLN A 16 -13.35 -22.39 -13.65
N GLY A 17 -12.78 -21.50 -14.48
CA GLY A 17 -13.51 -20.48 -15.25
C GLY A 17 -14.17 -19.37 -14.42
N LYS A 18 -14.04 -19.41 -13.08
CA LYS A 18 -14.62 -18.44 -12.13
C LYS A 18 -13.70 -18.30 -10.91
N PHE A 19 -13.28 -17.09 -10.58
CA PHE A 19 -12.59 -16.75 -9.32
C PHE A 19 -13.53 -15.89 -8.47
N LEU A 20 -13.46 -16.03 -7.14
CA LEU A 20 -14.33 -15.34 -6.17
C LEU A 20 -13.52 -14.28 -5.41
N PRO A 21 -13.20 -13.12 -6.02
CA PRO A 21 -12.34 -12.11 -5.42
C PRO A 21 -12.88 -11.52 -4.12
N PHE A 22 -14.18 -11.25 -3.99
CA PHE A 22 -14.74 -10.67 -2.77
C PHE A 22 -14.78 -11.68 -1.62
N LEU A 23 -15.08 -12.96 -1.91
CA LEU A 23 -14.96 -14.03 -0.91
C LEU A 23 -13.52 -14.23 -0.47
N ALA A 24 -12.56 -14.20 -1.41
CA ALA A 24 -11.14 -14.30 -1.12
C ALA A 24 -10.66 -13.15 -0.22
N LEU A 25 -11.15 -11.93 -0.47
CA LEU A 25 -10.85 -10.74 0.31
C LEU A 25 -11.49 -10.80 1.71
N CYS A 26 -12.71 -11.31 1.83
CA CYS A 26 -13.37 -11.58 3.11
C CYS A 26 -12.55 -12.56 3.96
N LEU A 27 -12.10 -13.68 3.37
CA LEU A 27 -11.22 -14.64 4.03
C LEU A 27 -9.88 -14.02 4.45
N ASN A 28 -9.31 -13.14 3.62
CA ASN A 28 -8.10 -12.39 3.96
C ASN A 28 -8.28 -11.57 5.25
N TYR A 29 -9.32 -10.74 5.33
CA TYR A 29 -9.59 -9.94 6.52
C TYR A 29 -9.97 -10.79 7.73
N PHE A 30 -10.67 -11.91 7.53
CA PHE A 30 -10.93 -12.88 8.59
C PHE A 30 -9.63 -13.45 9.17
N PHE A 31 -8.67 -13.83 8.32
CA PHE A 31 -7.37 -14.33 8.79
C PHE A 31 -6.56 -13.26 9.52
N ILE A 32 -6.57 -12.01 9.05
CA ILE A 32 -5.89 -10.91 9.76
C ILE A 32 -6.56 -10.66 11.12
N PHE A 33 -7.88 -10.67 11.18
CA PHE A 33 -8.64 -10.44 12.40
C PHE A 33 -8.36 -11.54 13.43
N ILE A 34 -8.50 -12.83 13.06
CA ILE A 34 -8.34 -13.95 14.00
C ILE A 34 -6.91 -14.05 14.54
N THR A 35 -5.89 -13.71 13.74
CA THR A 35 -4.51 -13.73 14.22
C THR A 35 -4.23 -12.58 15.17
N ASN A 36 -4.83 -11.40 14.97
CA ASN A 36 -4.48 -10.19 15.74
C ASN A 36 -5.42 -9.91 16.93
N ILE A 37 -6.58 -10.57 17.02
CA ILE A 37 -7.60 -10.32 18.05
C ILE A 37 -7.07 -10.47 19.49
N TRP A 38 -6.04 -11.30 19.68
CA TRP A 38 -5.42 -11.57 20.98
C TRP A 38 -4.54 -10.43 21.49
N TRP A 39 -4.09 -9.54 20.62
CA TRP A 39 -3.21 -8.42 20.94
C TRP A 39 -3.95 -7.08 20.82
N TRP A 40 -5.17 -7.00 21.38
CA TRP A 40 -5.97 -5.78 21.30
C TRP A 40 -5.25 -4.61 21.98
N PRO A 41 -4.74 -3.62 21.23
CA PRO A 41 -3.97 -2.54 21.81
C PRO A 41 -4.92 -1.48 22.39
N LYS A 42 -4.47 -0.82 23.45
CA LYS A 42 -5.14 0.38 23.94
C LYS A 42 -4.77 1.54 23.02
N THR A 43 -5.73 1.95 22.21
CA THR A 43 -5.57 3.02 21.23
C THR A 43 -5.80 4.39 21.85
N GLN A 44 -4.89 5.32 21.59
CA GLN A 44 -5.02 6.75 21.91
C GLN A 44 -5.43 7.58 20.69
N THR A 45 -5.22 7.04 19.49
CA THR A 45 -5.71 7.63 18.25
C THR A 45 -7.24 7.66 18.20
N PRO A 46 -7.82 8.74 17.69
CA PRO A 46 -9.26 8.88 17.64
C PRO A 46 -9.87 7.86 16.66
N TRP A 47 -10.99 7.27 17.06
CA TRP A 47 -11.70 6.21 16.32
C TRP A 47 -12.00 6.57 14.85
N TRP A 48 -12.18 7.85 14.53
CA TRP A 48 -12.45 8.29 13.15
C TRP A 48 -11.26 8.07 12.21
N ILE A 49 -10.01 8.11 12.70
CA ILE A 49 -8.82 7.78 11.90
C ILE A 49 -8.80 6.29 11.56
N GLN A 50 -9.18 5.44 12.52
CA GLN A 50 -9.28 3.99 12.33
C GLN A 50 -10.36 3.63 11.30
N VAL A 51 -11.51 4.31 11.37
CA VAL A 51 -12.58 4.14 10.37
C VAL A 51 -12.14 4.67 9.01
N LEU A 52 -11.41 5.78 8.96
CA LEU A 52 -10.94 6.36 7.70
C LEU A 52 -9.92 5.45 7.01
N VAL A 53 -8.96 4.86 7.75
CA VAL A 53 -7.98 3.95 7.15
C VAL A 53 -8.64 2.70 6.61
N ALA A 54 -9.61 2.13 7.33
CA ALA A 54 -10.42 1.01 6.86
C ALA A 54 -11.19 1.36 5.59
N LEU A 55 -11.90 2.49 5.59
CA LEU A 55 -12.68 2.94 4.43
C LEU A 55 -11.79 3.14 3.19
N CYS A 56 -10.61 3.72 3.35
CA CYS A 56 -9.66 3.89 2.25
C CYS A 56 -9.08 2.55 1.78
N CYS A 57 -8.74 1.64 2.70
CA CYS A 57 -8.25 0.30 2.37
C CYS A 57 -9.32 -0.48 1.59
N PHE A 58 -10.51 -0.61 2.17
CA PHE A 58 -11.67 -1.24 1.55
C PHE A 58 -12.04 -0.64 0.20
N GLY A 59 -12.05 0.70 0.10
CA GLY A 59 -12.30 1.40 -1.17
C GLY A 59 -11.25 1.08 -2.22
N GLY A 60 -9.96 1.04 -1.83
CA GLY A 60 -8.85 0.66 -2.71
C GLY A 60 -9.01 -0.77 -3.23
N ASP A 61 -9.32 -1.71 -2.34
CA ASP A 61 -9.52 -3.13 -2.67
C ASP A 61 -10.72 -3.34 -3.60
N VAL A 62 -11.89 -2.82 -3.25
CA VAL A 62 -13.12 -2.98 -4.04
C VAL A 62 -12.99 -2.34 -5.42
N VAL A 63 -12.50 -1.10 -5.50
CA VAL A 63 -12.30 -0.40 -6.78
C VAL A 63 -11.23 -1.12 -7.62
N GLY A 64 -10.19 -1.66 -6.99
CA GLY A 64 -9.15 -2.44 -7.65
C GLY A 64 -9.70 -3.73 -8.27
N ILE A 65 -10.55 -4.46 -7.54
CA ILE A 65 -11.24 -5.65 -8.06
C ILE A 65 -12.08 -5.30 -9.28
N PHE A 66 -12.88 -4.22 -9.20
CA PHE A 66 -13.65 -3.77 -10.36
C PHE A 66 -12.76 -3.36 -11.54
N ALA A 67 -11.57 -2.79 -11.31
CA ALA A 67 -10.66 -2.43 -12.39
C ALA A 67 -10.24 -3.65 -13.22
N TYR A 68 -10.01 -4.80 -12.57
CA TYR A 68 -9.60 -6.04 -13.25
C TYR A 68 -10.65 -6.59 -14.22
N ASP A 69 -11.93 -6.26 -14.03
CA ASP A 69 -13.00 -6.67 -14.96
C ASP A 69 -12.97 -5.88 -16.29
N TYR A 70 -12.37 -4.69 -16.29
CA TYR A 70 -12.44 -3.74 -17.40
C TYR A 70 -11.09 -3.51 -18.10
N THR A 71 -9.97 -3.76 -17.43
CA THR A 71 -8.62 -3.64 -18.02
C THR A 71 -7.76 -4.88 -17.77
N SER A 72 -6.65 -5.01 -18.50
CA SER A 72 -5.69 -6.10 -18.31
C SER A 72 -5.04 -6.04 -16.93
N LEU A 73 -4.74 -7.20 -16.34
CA LEU A 73 -4.05 -7.32 -15.05
C LEU A 73 -2.73 -6.53 -15.01
N ALA A 74 -1.90 -6.62 -16.06
CA ALA A 74 -0.63 -5.92 -16.13
C ALA A 74 -0.78 -4.39 -16.04
N SER A 75 -1.83 -3.86 -16.68
CA SER A 75 -2.09 -2.42 -16.70
C SER A 75 -2.70 -1.93 -15.39
N ALA A 76 -3.62 -2.70 -14.80
CA ALA A 76 -4.14 -2.40 -13.47
C ALA A 76 -3.04 -2.41 -12.42
N MET A 77 -2.10 -3.37 -12.46
CA MET A 77 -0.95 -3.40 -11.55
C MET A 77 -0.01 -2.22 -11.75
N LEU A 78 0.35 -1.92 -12.99
CA LEU A 78 1.19 -0.77 -13.30
C LEU A 78 0.57 0.53 -12.80
N LEU A 79 -0.72 0.74 -13.07
CA LEU A 79 -1.45 1.92 -12.61
C LEU A 79 -1.61 1.93 -11.08
N SER A 80 -1.79 0.77 -10.44
CA SER A 80 -1.80 0.65 -8.98
C SER A 80 -0.48 1.09 -8.36
N THR A 81 0.66 0.82 -9.01
CA THR A 81 1.97 1.29 -8.52
C THR A 81 2.18 2.80 -8.57
N THR A 82 1.26 3.54 -9.19
CA THR A 82 1.24 5.01 -9.08
C THR A 82 0.89 5.50 -7.67
N VAL A 83 0.48 4.62 -6.75
CA VAL A 83 0.25 4.89 -5.33
C VAL A 83 1.36 5.76 -4.71
N ILE A 84 2.62 5.53 -5.10
CA ILE A 84 3.80 6.24 -4.59
C ILE A 84 3.73 7.74 -4.89
N PHE A 85 3.22 8.12 -6.06
CA PHE A 85 3.09 9.52 -6.45
C PHE A 85 1.93 10.22 -5.73
N TRP A 86 0.90 9.47 -5.32
CA TRP A 86 -0.20 9.98 -4.52
C TRP A 86 0.17 10.06 -3.02
N ILE A 87 1.05 9.19 -2.55
CA ILE A 87 1.59 9.23 -1.18
C ILE A 87 2.37 10.53 -0.96
N ALA A 88 3.19 10.97 -1.91
CA ALA A 88 4.03 12.16 -1.75
C ALA A 88 3.25 13.45 -1.33
N PRO A 89 2.20 13.89 -2.05
CA PRO A 89 1.41 15.06 -1.64
C PRO A 89 0.59 14.80 -0.36
N LEU A 90 0.11 13.58 -0.14
CA LEU A 90 -0.63 13.23 1.08
C LEU A 90 0.29 13.25 2.31
N ALA A 91 1.52 12.75 2.19
CA ALA A 91 2.53 12.78 3.24
C ALA A 91 3.02 14.20 3.53
N PHE A 92 3.08 15.08 2.52
CA PHE A 92 3.29 16.51 2.75
C PHE A 92 2.16 17.12 3.59
N PHE A 93 0.90 16.75 3.35
CA PHE A 93 -0.23 17.28 4.11
C PHE A 93 -0.32 16.70 5.53
N VAL A 94 -0.06 15.40 5.71
CA VAL A 94 -0.23 14.70 6.99
C VAL A 94 1.01 14.81 7.89
N PHE A 95 2.21 14.73 7.31
CA PHE A 95 3.48 14.71 8.04
C PHE A 95 4.36 15.94 7.80
N HIS A 96 3.92 16.91 6.99
CA HIS A 96 4.71 18.10 6.61
C HIS A 96 6.08 17.79 5.99
N ARG A 97 6.21 16.62 5.34
CA ARG A 97 7.45 16.17 4.73
C ARG A 97 7.78 17.01 3.49
N LYS A 98 8.94 17.69 3.49
CA LYS A 98 9.39 18.51 2.37
C LYS A 98 9.68 17.64 1.13
N ILE A 99 9.11 18.03 -0.01
CA ILE A 99 9.31 17.37 -1.30
C ILE A 99 10.57 17.94 -1.96
N ASN A 100 11.50 17.06 -2.36
CA ASN A 100 12.70 17.46 -3.09
C ASN A 100 12.37 17.76 -4.56
N TRP A 101 13.15 18.63 -5.21
CA TRP A 101 12.98 18.95 -6.63
C TRP A 101 13.05 17.71 -7.52
N TRP A 102 13.92 16.74 -7.20
CA TRP A 102 14.01 15.47 -7.92
C TRP A 102 12.76 14.59 -7.77
N GLN A 103 12.11 14.62 -6.60
CA GLN A 103 10.84 13.93 -6.38
C GLN A 103 9.71 14.58 -7.18
N PHE A 104 9.74 15.91 -7.31
CA PHE A 104 8.81 16.63 -8.19
C PHE A 104 8.99 16.24 -9.66
N LEU A 105 10.23 16.13 -10.14
CA LEU A 105 10.51 15.64 -11.48
C LEU A 105 10.04 14.20 -11.69
N ALA A 106 10.21 13.33 -10.70
CA ALA A 106 9.70 11.96 -10.73
C ALA A 106 8.17 11.91 -10.86
N MET A 107 7.43 12.78 -10.15
CA MET A 107 5.97 12.87 -10.29
C MET A 107 5.55 13.29 -11.71
N ILE A 108 6.24 14.26 -12.33
CA ILE A 108 5.98 14.65 -13.72
C ILE A 108 6.21 13.47 -14.66
N LEU A 109 7.34 12.78 -14.51
CA LEU A 109 7.70 11.63 -15.35
C LEU A 109 6.66 10.50 -15.21
N ALA A 110 6.13 10.29 -14.01
CA ALA A 110 5.06 9.34 -13.77
C ALA A 110 3.75 9.69 -14.49
N VAL A 111 3.33 10.95 -14.42
CA VAL A 111 2.13 11.44 -15.12
C VAL A 111 2.27 11.23 -16.62
N VAL A 112 3.46 11.49 -17.18
CA VAL A 112 3.76 11.21 -18.59
C VAL A 112 3.63 9.71 -18.89
N GLY A 113 4.22 8.85 -18.07
CA GLY A 113 4.12 7.40 -18.22
C GLY A 113 2.68 6.88 -18.17
N VAL A 114 1.89 7.34 -17.20
CA VAL A 114 0.45 7.02 -17.09
C VAL A 114 -0.32 7.48 -18.32
N SER A 115 -0.06 8.71 -18.78
CA SER A 115 -0.71 9.27 -19.97
C SER A 115 -0.40 8.45 -21.22
N MET A 116 0.85 8.01 -21.38
CA MET A 116 1.25 7.12 -22.48
C MET A 116 0.49 5.79 -22.42
N VAL A 117 0.39 5.16 -21.25
CA VAL A 117 -0.37 3.92 -21.07
C VAL A 117 -1.85 4.10 -21.41
N MET A 118 -2.46 5.21 -20.98
CA MET A 118 -3.86 5.54 -21.28
C MET A 118 -4.09 5.71 -22.79
N VAL A 119 -3.22 6.45 -23.48
CA VAL A 119 -3.31 6.65 -24.93
C VAL A 119 -3.05 5.34 -25.67
N ALA A 120 -2.09 4.54 -25.22
CA ALA A 120 -1.73 3.27 -25.85
C ALA A 120 -2.89 2.27 -25.95
N GLN A 121 -3.79 2.32 -24.98
CA GLN A 121 -4.88 1.37 -24.83
C GLN A 121 -6.19 1.84 -25.44
N GLY A 122 -6.22 3.07 -25.94
CA GLY A 122 -7.40 3.73 -26.45
C GLY A 122 -8.15 4.48 -25.35
N VAL A 123 -8.59 5.70 -25.69
CA VAL A 123 -9.34 6.60 -24.79
C VAL A 123 -10.85 6.34 -24.86
N GLU A 124 -11.27 5.25 -25.51
CA GLU A 124 -12.68 4.92 -25.73
C GLU A 124 -13.01 3.52 -25.20
N GLY A 125 -14.20 3.38 -24.62
CA GLY A 125 -14.77 2.10 -24.22
C GLY A 125 -14.45 1.64 -22.79
N SER A 126 -14.61 0.32 -22.56
CA SER A 126 -14.50 -0.32 -21.25
C SER A 126 -13.10 -0.23 -20.64
N ARG A 127 -12.04 -0.22 -21.48
CA ARG A 127 -10.65 -0.19 -21.00
C ARG A 127 -10.27 1.10 -20.29
N LEU A 128 -10.73 2.25 -20.79
CA LEU A 128 -10.50 3.53 -20.11
C LEU A 128 -11.14 3.52 -18.72
N LYS A 129 -12.38 3.01 -18.60
CA LYS A 129 -13.07 2.86 -17.32
C LYS A 129 -12.25 2.02 -16.34
N GLY A 130 -11.71 0.88 -16.79
CA GLY A 130 -10.83 0.04 -15.98
C GLY A 130 -9.56 0.75 -15.53
N ASN A 131 -8.90 1.48 -16.42
CA ASN A 131 -7.69 2.23 -16.08
C ASN A 131 -7.96 3.38 -15.10
N LEU A 132 -9.08 4.09 -15.25
CA LEU A 132 -9.50 5.13 -14.30
C LEU A 132 -9.84 4.55 -12.93
N LEU A 133 -10.50 3.39 -12.89
CA LEU A 133 -10.74 2.67 -11.64
C LEU A 133 -9.41 2.23 -11.00
N ALA A 134 -8.44 1.74 -11.77
CA ALA A 134 -7.12 1.37 -11.24
C ALA A 134 -6.38 2.59 -10.64
N LEU A 135 -6.46 3.77 -11.27
CA LEU A 135 -5.91 4.99 -10.69
C LEU A 135 -6.66 5.42 -9.43
N LEU A 136 -8.00 5.33 -9.41
CA LEU A 136 -8.79 5.66 -8.23
C LEU A 136 -8.46 4.73 -7.05
N SER A 137 -8.28 3.44 -7.32
CA SER A 137 -7.79 2.45 -6.35
C SER A 137 -6.41 2.86 -5.80
N ALA A 138 -5.50 3.31 -6.67
CA ALA A 138 -4.19 3.81 -6.23
C ALA A 138 -4.29 5.03 -5.29
N VAL A 139 -5.23 5.95 -5.53
CA VAL A 139 -5.45 7.10 -4.63
C VAL A 139 -5.95 6.65 -3.26
N PHE A 140 -6.91 5.71 -3.22
CA PHE A 140 -7.41 5.13 -1.98
C PHE A 140 -6.32 4.41 -1.20
N TYR A 141 -5.51 3.59 -1.87
CA TYR A 141 -4.37 2.92 -1.24
C TYR A 141 -3.31 3.89 -0.74
N ALA A 142 -3.10 5.03 -1.42
CA ALA A 142 -2.18 6.03 -0.96
C ALA A 142 -2.65 6.69 0.34
N CYS A 143 -3.94 7.01 0.43
CA CYS A 143 -4.55 7.48 1.67
C CYS A 143 -4.42 6.43 2.79
N SER A 144 -4.75 5.17 2.49
CA SER A 144 -4.61 4.06 3.45
C SER A 144 -3.17 3.90 3.93
N THR A 145 -2.19 4.06 3.04
CA THR A 145 -0.76 3.89 3.35
C THR A 145 -0.24 5.03 4.22
N VAL A 146 -0.64 6.28 3.97
CA VAL A 146 -0.27 7.43 4.81
C VAL A 146 -0.90 7.31 6.20
N LEU A 147 -2.16 6.88 6.29
CA LEU A 147 -2.82 6.63 7.57
C LEU A 147 -2.20 5.42 8.30
N GLN A 148 -1.83 4.37 7.57
CA GLN A 148 -1.08 3.22 8.09
C GLN A 148 0.24 3.69 8.71
N GLU A 149 1.02 4.51 8.01
CA GLU A 149 2.28 5.04 8.52
C GLU A 149 2.05 5.80 9.85
N LYS A 150 0.99 6.61 9.92
CA LYS A 150 0.63 7.33 11.14
C LYS A 150 0.28 6.37 12.29
N LEU A 151 -0.64 5.43 12.07
CA LEU A 151 -1.09 4.46 13.08
C LEU A 151 0.04 3.54 13.58
N VAL A 152 0.92 3.13 12.66
CA VAL A 152 2.05 2.23 12.97
C VAL A 152 3.15 2.94 13.74
N LYS A 153 3.37 4.24 13.51
CA LYS A 153 4.36 5.06 14.23
C LYS A 153 3.85 5.56 15.58
N ASP A 154 2.59 6.01 15.64
CA ASP A 154 2.01 6.58 16.86
C ASP A 154 1.59 5.48 17.84
N GLU A 155 1.30 4.27 17.37
CA GLU A 155 0.86 3.16 18.21
C GLU A 155 1.59 1.83 17.91
N SER A 156 0.95 0.96 17.13
CA SER A 156 1.42 -0.40 16.93
C SER A 156 0.90 -0.97 15.60
N VAL A 157 1.63 -1.94 15.06
CA VAL A 157 1.18 -2.71 13.89
C VAL A 157 -0.15 -3.39 14.15
N HIS A 158 -0.35 -3.94 15.35
CA HIS A 158 -1.61 -4.59 15.72
C HIS A 158 -2.79 -3.62 15.74
N THR A 159 -2.58 -2.35 16.14
CA THR A 159 -3.62 -1.30 16.07
C THR A 159 -4.08 -1.15 14.62
N TYR A 160 -3.13 -0.97 13.69
CA TYR A 160 -3.44 -0.80 12.28
C TYR A 160 -4.17 -2.02 11.69
N LEU A 161 -3.65 -3.24 11.93
CA LEU A 161 -4.23 -4.47 11.40
C LEU A 161 -5.66 -4.69 11.89
N LEU A 162 -5.93 -4.46 13.18
CA LEU A 162 -7.27 -4.56 13.74
C LEU A 162 -8.19 -3.43 13.25
N SER A 163 -7.65 -2.23 13.03
CA SER A 163 -8.41 -1.08 12.53
C SER A 163 -8.98 -1.35 11.13
N ILE A 164 -8.23 -2.01 10.25
CA ILE A 164 -8.71 -2.40 8.92
C ILE A 164 -9.57 -3.67 8.97
N SER A 165 -9.14 -4.71 9.70
CA SER A 165 -9.80 -6.02 9.60
C SER A 165 -11.16 -6.07 10.27
N THR A 166 -11.37 -5.31 11.35
CA THR A 166 -12.62 -5.31 12.12
C THR A 166 -13.82 -4.79 11.29
N PRO A 167 -13.75 -3.63 10.63
CA PRO A 167 -14.80 -3.17 9.72
C PRO A 167 -14.79 -3.88 8.36
N ASP A 168 -13.63 -4.20 7.78
CA ASP A 168 -13.57 -4.68 6.39
C ASP A 168 -14.01 -6.14 6.26
N PHE A 169 -13.83 -6.97 7.30
CA PHE A 169 -14.34 -8.35 7.31
C PHE A 169 -15.86 -8.44 7.07
N PRO A 170 -16.74 -7.82 7.89
CA PRO A 170 -18.17 -7.87 7.64
C PRO A 170 -18.57 -7.15 6.34
N LEU A 171 -17.92 -6.04 5.98
CA LEU A 171 -18.24 -5.30 4.75
C LEU A 171 -17.96 -6.12 3.48
N THR A 172 -16.79 -6.77 3.41
CA THR A 172 -16.45 -7.64 2.29
C THR A 172 -17.28 -8.91 2.27
N GLY A 173 -17.68 -9.45 3.43
CA GLY A 173 -18.65 -10.54 3.51
C GLY A 173 -20.02 -10.18 2.92
N ILE A 174 -20.52 -8.98 3.23
CA ILE A 174 -21.76 -8.45 2.64
C ILE A 174 -21.61 -8.29 1.12
N LEU A 175 -20.49 -7.74 0.64
CA LEU A 175 -20.23 -7.60 -0.79
C LEU A 175 -20.13 -8.95 -1.51
N ALA A 176 -19.44 -9.93 -0.93
CA ALA A 176 -19.37 -11.28 -1.48
C ALA A 176 -20.78 -11.92 -1.55
N GLY A 177 -21.59 -11.75 -0.51
CA GLY A 177 -22.98 -12.20 -0.48
C GLY A 177 -23.88 -11.47 -1.49
N ALA A 178 -23.64 -10.19 -1.78
CA ALA A 178 -24.47 -9.40 -2.68
C ALA A 178 -24.08 -9.59 -4.17
N LEU A 179 -22.78 -9.61 -4.46
CA LEU A 179 -22.24 -9.61 -5.83
C LEU A 179 -21.88 -11.02 -6.32
N GLU A 180 -21.39 -11.88 -5.42
CA GLU A 180 -20.85 -13.20 -5.79
C GLU A 180 -21.77 -14.35 -5.41
N TRP A 181 -22.93 -14.12 -4.77
CA TRP A 181 -23.82 -15.17 -4.25
C TRP A 181 -24.08 -16.32 -5.23
N LYS A 182 -24.37 -15.99 -6.51
CA LYS A 182 -24.62 -16.99 -7.56
C LYS A 182 -23.35 -17.76 -7.91
N GLN A 183 -22.23 -17.05 -7.99
CA GLN A 183 -20.93 -17.64 -8.30
C GLN A 183 -20.47 -18.57 -7.17
N ILE A 184 -20.69 -18.19 -5.90
CA ILE A 184 -20.42 -18.99 -4.71
C ILE A 184 -21.27 -20.27 -4.71
N ARG A 185 -22.57 -20.15 -5.04
CA ARG A 185 -23.49 -21.29 -5.11
C ARG A 185 -23.10 -22.27 -6.21
N ASP A 186 -22.71 -21.75 -7.36
CA ASP A 186 -22.35 -22.55 -8.53
C ASP A 186 -20.85 -22.93 -8.54
N TYR A 187 -20.12 -22.58 -7.48
CA TYR A 187 -18.69 -22.89 -7.34
C TYR A 187 -18.51 -24.37 -7.06
N SER A 188 -17.64 -25.03 -7.83
CA SER A 188 -17.25 -26.41 -7.56
C SER A 188 -16.32 -26.44 -6.35
N TRP A 189 -16.90 -26.70 -5.17
CA TRP A 189 -16.21 -26.89 -3.89
C TRP A 189 -15.40 -28.21 -3.83
N ASP A 190 -14.63 -28.48 -4.89
CA ASP A 190 -13.64 -29.56 -4.92
C ASP A 190 -12.41 -29.16 -4.09
N ALA A 191 -11.68 -30.16 -3.58
CA ALA A 191 -10.51 -29.97 -2.72
C ALA A 191 -9.48 -29.03 -3.34
N LYS A 192 -9.28 -29.10 -4.67
CA LYS A 192 -8.37 -28.21 -5.40
C LYS A 192 -8.85 -26.75 -5.42
N GLY A 193 -10.13 -26.53 -5.71
CA GLY A 193 -10.72 -25.18 -5.78
C GLY A 193 -10.77 -24.50 -4.41
N ALA A 194 -11.15 -25.25 -3.38
CA ALA A 194 -11.10 -24.77 -2.01
C ALA A 194 -9.66 -24.45 -1.59
N CYS A 195 -8.70 -25.36 -1.84
CA CYS A 195 -7.29 -25.15 -1.50
C CYS A 195 -6.70 -23.91 -2.19
N LEU A 196 -7.00 -23.68 -3.47
CA LEU A 196 -6.55 -22.49 -4.19
C LEU A 196 -7.13 -21.20 -3.60
N LEU A 197 -8.43 -21.18 -3.27
CA LEU A 197 -9.10 -20.03 -2.66
C LEU A 197 -8.51 -19.70 -1.29
N PHE A 198 -8.48 -20.68 -0.37
CA PHE A 198 -7.93 -20.50 0.97
C PHE A 198 -6.43 -20.19 0.93
N GLY A 199 -5.67 -20.88 0.07
CA GLY A 199 -4.25 -20.65 -0.10
C GLY A 199 -3.95 -19.23 -0.60
N TYR A 200 -4.72 -18.73 -1.56
CA TYR A 200 -4.63 -17.34 -2.00
C TYR A 200 -4.91 -16.36 -0.85
N SER A 201 -6.01 -16.56 -0.10
CA SER A 201 -6.37 -15.68 1.02
C SER A 201 -5.34 -15.69 2.15
N ILE A 202 -4.69 -16.82 2.43
CA ILE A 202 -3.60 -16.92 3.41
C ILE A 202 -2.35 -16.18 2.92
N VAL A 203 -1.97 -16.35 1.65
CA VAL A 203 -0.82 -15.63 1.08
C VAL A 203 -1.08 -14.12 1.08
N LEU A 204 -2.31 -13.71 0.77
CA LEU A 204 -2.72 -12.31 0.81
C LEU A 204 -2.69 -11.76 2.25
N SER A 205 -3.16 -12.53 3.24
CA SER A 205 -3.18 -12.08 4.64
C SER A 205 -1.77 -11.96 5.21
N ILE A 206 -0.87 -12.89 4.88
CA ILE A 206 0.56 -12.77 5.22
C ILE A 206 1.14 -11.49 4.61
N TYR A 207 0.82 -11.18 3.35
CA TYR A 207 1.28 -9.94 2.72
C TYR A 207 0.77 -8.68 3.46
N TYR A 208 -0.52 -8.64 3.82
CA TYR A 208 -1.11 -7.52 4.56
C TYR A 208 -0.52 -7.38 5.97
N MET A 209 -0.14 -8.48 6.62
CA MET A 209 0.51 -8.47 7.94
C MET A 209 1.99 -8.07 7.88
N VAL A 210 2.72 -8.52 6.86
CA VAL A 210 4.16 -8.20 6.70
C VAL A 210 4.35 -6.74 6.28
N CYS A 211 3.45 -6.18 5.46
CA CYS A 211 3.51 -4.79 5.00
C CYS A 211 3.76 -3.75 6.12
N PRO A 212 2.92 -3.66 7.17
CA PRO A 212 3.12 -2.72 8.26
C PRO A 212 4.35 -3.04 9.14
N VAL A 213 4.74 -4.31 9.29
CA VAL A 213 5.97 -4.69 10.01
C VAL A 213 7.21 -4.20 9.27
N VAL A 214 7.22 -4.37 7.94
CA VAL A 214 8.31 -3.85 7.10
C VAL A 214 8.35 -2.32 7.16
N MET A 215 7.19 -1.66 7.20
CA MET A 215 7.11 -0.20 7.36
C MET A 215 7.72 0.29 8.69
N GLN A 216 7.72 -0.52 9.75
CA GLN A 216 8.38 -0.17 11.02
C GLN A 216 9.91 -0.21 10.94
N HIS A 217 10.48 -1.12 10.13
CA HIS A 217 11.90 -1.43 10.16
C HIS A 217 12.67 -1.04 8.89
N SER A 218 11.97 -0.69 7.82
CA SER A 218 12.56 -0.38 6.51
C SER A 218 12.14 0.99 6.03
N ASN A 219 13.05 1.65 5.32
CA ASN A 219 12.69 2.76 4.44
C ASN A 219 11.70 2.31 3.36
N ALA A 220 10.75 3.18 3.02
CA ALA A 220 9.81 3.01 1.92
C ALA A 220 10.50 2.57 0.60
N THR A 221 11.77 2.96 0.43
CA THR A 221 12.69 2.55 -0.62
C THR A 221 12.74 1.04 -0.91
N VAL A 222 12.91 0.17 0.10
CA VAL A 222 13.12 -1.29 -0.14
C VAL A 222 11.80 -1.97 -0.54
N MET A 223 10.69 -1.51 0.05
CA MET A 223 9.36 -1.99 -0.28
C MET A 223 8.98 -1.61 -1.71
N ASN A 224 9.28 -0.37 -2.12
CA ASN A 224 9.00 0.14 -3.46
C ASN A 224 9.85 -0.56 -4.54
N ILE A 225 11.11 -0.93 -4.27
CA ILE A 225 11.95 -1.70 -5.20
C ILE A 225 11.42 -3.14 -5.40
N SER A 226 10.92 -3.76 -4.32
CA SER A 226 10.31 -5.11 -4.40
C SER A 226 9.02 -5.10 -5.21
N LEU A 227 8.22 -4.02 -5.08
CA LEU A 227 7.01 -3.79 -5.86
C LEU A 227 7.34 -3.61 -7.36
N LEU A 228 8.40 -2.87 -7.65
CA LEU A 228 8.88 -2.64 -9.03
C LEU A 228 9.24 -3.94 -9.74
N THR A 229 9.96 -4.82 -9.04
CA THR A 229 10.34 -6.14 -9.55
C THR A 229 9.11 -6.99 -9.88
N SER A 230 8.06 -6.88 -9.06
CA SER A 230 6.78 -7.55 -9.27
C SER A 230 6.09 -7.09 -10.56
N ASN A 231 6.10 -5.78 -10.86
CA ASN A 231 5.50 -5.26 -12.08
C ASN A 231 6.14 -5.82 -13.35
N PHE A 232 7.48 -5.83 -13.42
CA PHE A 232 8.19 -6.36 -14.60
C PHE A 232 7.89 -7.84 -14.83
N TYR A 233 7.76 -8.62 -13.75
CA TYR A 233 7.40 -10.03 -13.86
C TYR A 233 5.95 -10.22 -14.34
N SER A 234 5.01 -9.40 -13.85
CA SER A 234 3.62 -9.42 -14.34
C SER A 234 3.51 -9.08 -15.83
N LEU A 235 4.26 -8.08 -16.33
CA LEU A 235 4.29 -7.78 -17.76
C LEU A 235 4.94 -8.90 -18.57
N PHE A 236 6.00 -9.52 -18.06
CA PHE A 236 6.59 -10.67 -18.73
C PHE A 236 5.57 -11.81 -18.88
N ILE A 237 4.81 -12.11 -17.83
CA ILE A 237 3.71 -13.09 -17.89
C ILE A 237 2.63 -12.64 -18.88
N ASP A 238 2.19 -11.38 -18.85
CA ASP A 238 1.13 -10.87 -19.74
C ASP A 238 1.51 -10.97 -21.23
N ILE A 239 2.76 -10.64 -21.58
CA ILE A 239 3.23 -10.71 -22.95
C ILE A 239 3.46 -12.15 -23.39
N PHE A 240 4.17 -12.96 -22.59
CA PHE A 240 4.60 -14.30 -23.01
C PHE A 240 3.54 -15.38 -22.77
N ALA A 241 2.82 -15.34 -21.64
CA ALA A 241 1.80 -16.34 -21.31
C ALA A 241 0.45 -16.00 -21.96
N PHE A 242 0.07 -14.71 -21.99
CA PHE A 242 -1.25 -14.29 -22.52
C PHE A 242 -1.22 -13.75 -23.96
N LYS A 243 -0.04 -13.69 -24.60
CA LYS A 243 0.16 -13.23 -25.99
C LYS A 243 -0.50 -11.88 -26.28
N SER A 244 -0.52 -10.99 -25.30
CA SER A 244 -1.12 -9.66 -25.44
C SER A 244 -0.34 -8.83 -26.48
N LYS A 245 -1.05 -8.21 -27.43
CA LYS A 245 -0.43 -7.33 -28.44
C LYS A 245 -0.06 -5.99 -27.80
N ALA A 246 1.11 -5.91 -27.18
CA ALA A 246 1.62 -4.68 -26.60
C ALA A 246 2.02 -3.69 -27.69
N SER A 247 1.43 -2.49 -27.71
CA SER A 247 1.84 -1.41 -28.60
C SER A 247 3.16 -0.80 -28.11
N TRP A 248 3.95 -0.22 -29.02
CA TRP A 248 5.24 0.39 -28.66
C TRP A 248 5.09 1.47 -27.57
N ILE A 249 4.03 2.28 -27.66
CA ILE A 249 3.77 3.37 -26.71
C ILE A 249 3.33 2.86 -25.34
N TYR A 250 2.68 1.68 -25.28
CA TYR A 250 2.41 0.98 -24.02
C TYR A 250 3.70 0.54 -23.34
N LEU A 251 4.65 -0.04 -24.09
CA LEU A 251 5.93 -0.48 -23.54
C LEU A 251 6.77 0.69 -23.02
N VAL A 252 6.79 1.81 -23.75
CA VAL A 252 7.49 3.03 -23.30
C VAL A 252 6.87 3.56 -22.00
N GLY A 253 5.54 3.69 -21.94
CA GLY A 253 4.85 4.11 -20.71
C GLY A 253 5.08 3.14 -19.55
N PHE A 254 5.10 1.84 -19.84
CA PHE A 254 5.36 0.79 -18.87
C PHE A 254 6.76 0.87 -18.26
N VAL A 255 7.79 1.27 -19.01
CA VAL A 255 9.15 1.46 -18.47
C VAL A 255 9.29 2.83 -17.77
N CYS A 256 8.58 3.85 -18.27
CA CYS A 256 8.61 5.20 -17.73
C CYS A 256 8.12 5.27 -16.28
N ILE A 257 7.05 4.55 -15.93
CA ILE A 257 6.48 4.54 -14.57
C ILE A 257 7.47 3.94 -13.55
N PRO A 258 8.05 2.75 -13.76
CA PRO A 258 9.11 2.22 -12.92
C PRO A 258 10.34 3.10 -12.81
N ALA A 259 10.78 3.74 -13.91
CA ALA A 259 11.89 4.68 -13.87
C ALA A 259 11.59 5.90 -12.99
N ALA A 260 10.37 6.42 -13.06
CA ALA A 260 9.91 7.50 -12.18
C ALA A 260 9.89 7.07 -10.71
N ILE A 261 9.42 5.85 -10.41
CA ILE A 261 9.45 5.29 -9.05
C ILE A 261 10.91 5.18 -8.56
N LEU A 262 11.82 4.67 -9.40
CA LEU A 262 13.23 4.53 -9.04
C LEU A 262 13.86 5.90 -8.75
N LEU A 263 13.58 6.91 -9.57
CA LEU A 263 14.05 8.28 -9.36
C LEU A 263 13.51 8.86 -8.03
N TYR A 264 12.21 8.67 -7.75
CA TYR A 264 11.59 9.12 -6.51
C TYR A 264 12.25 8.46 -5.28
N VAL A 265 12.43 7.15 -5.35
CA VAL A 265 13.00 6.33 -4.26
C VAL A 265 14.46 6.67 -3.98
N LEU A 266 15.27 6.88 -5.03
CA LEU A 266 16.68 7.25 -4.87
C LEU A 266 16.89 8.66 -4.33
N THR A 267 15.86 9.50 -4.41
CA THR A 267 15.93 10.92 -4.00
C THR A 267 15.21 11.18 -2.68
N GLU A 268 14.67 10.14 -2.06
CA GLU A 268 14.04 10.18 -0.73
C GLU A 268 15.11 10.36 0.36
N PRO A 269 15.01 11.41 1.20
CA PRO A 269 15.93 11.60 2.32
C PRO A 269 15.88 10.41 3.29
N LYS A 270 17.04 9.89 3.70
CA LYS A 270 17.12 8.80 4.68
C LYS A 270 16.55 9.28 6.04
N PRO A 271 15.89 8.42 6.85
CA PRO A 271 15.24 8.76 8.14
C PRO A 271 16.17 9.17 9.28
N GLY A 272 17.36 9.67 8.98
CA GLY A 272 18.30 10.20 9.97
C GLY A 272 18.59 11.70 9.79
N GLN A 273 17.87 12.40 8.90
CA GLN A 273 18.15 13.81 8.58
C GLN A 273 16.92 14.74 8.66
N GLN A 274 15.76 14.26 9.12
CA GLN A 274 14.59 15.11 9.35
C GLN A 274 14.37 15.30 10.87
N GLU A 275 14.85 16.45 11.34
CA GLU A 275 14.49 17.20 12.57
C GLU A 275 14.83 16.57 13.93
N VAL A 276 16.09 16.76 14.37
CA VAL A 276 16.30 17.18 15.76
C VAL A 276 15.75 18.60 15.86
N LYS A 277 14.65 18.78 16.59
CA LYS A 277 14.14 20.10 16.98
C LYS A 277 15.27 20.83 17.76
N PRO A 278 15.51 22.13 17.53
CA PRO A 278 16.46 22.92 18.34
C PRO A 278 16.11 23.06 19.84
N GLU A 279 14.99 22.49 20.30
CA GLU A 279 14.56 22.55 21.70
C GLU A 279 15.39 21.66 22.65
N GLU A 280 16.07 20.62 22.15
CA GLU A 280 16.97 19.78 22.98
C GLU A 280 18.36 20.42 23.16
N GLU A 281 18.88 21.12 22.15
CA GLU A 281 20.16 21.84 22.26
C GLU A 281 20.07 23.02 23.23
N GLN A 282 18.94 23.74 23.25
CA GLN A 282 18.70 24.80 24.24
C GLN A 282 18.47 24.26 25.67
N ARG A 283 17.88 23.06 25.83
CA ARG A 283 17.73 22.46 27.16
C ARG A 283 19.05 21.97 27.72
N LEU A 284 19.90 21.35 26.89
CA LEU A 284 21.22 20.85 27.29
C LEU A 284 22.19 22.00 27.64
N ASP A 285 22.16 23.11 26.89
CA ASP A 285 22.95 24.30 27.24
C ASP A 285 22.42 25.00 28.50
N SER A 286 21.10 24.99 28.74
CA SER A 286 20.53 25.59 29.95
C SER A 286 20.76 24.75 31.22
N SER A 287 20.75 23.41 31.11
CA SER A 287 21.06 22.53 32.24
C SER A 287 22.56 22.50 32.55
N SER A 288 23.42 22.51 31.53
CA SER A 288 24.87 22.55 31.74
C SER A 288 25.36 23.86 32.37
N ASN A 289 24.69 24.99 32.09
CA ASN A 289 25.00 26.27 32.74
C ASN A 289 24.36 26.42 34.13
N ALA A 290 23.32 25.64 34.46
CA ALA A 290 22.72 25.64 35.79
C ALA A 290 23.56 24.82 36.78
N ASP A 291 24.00 23.63 36.36
CA ASP A 291 24.84 22.75 37.19
C ASP A 291 26.23 23.37 37.47
N GLN A 292 26.83 24.08 36.51
CA GLN A 292 28.11 24.79 36.73
C GLN A 292 28.00 25.96 37.72
N ASN A 293 26.86 26.64 37.78
CA ASN A 293 26.67 27.74 38.72
C ASN A 293 26.38 27.24 40.15
N GLU A 294 25.74 26.08 40.32
CA GLU A 294 25.52 25.47 41.64
C GLU A 294 26.84 24.92 42.23
N ASP A 295 27.69 24.30 41.40
CA ASP A 295 29.01 23.79 41.83
C ASP A 295 29.96 24.92 42.26
N ASP A 296 29.94 26.07 41.56
CA ASP A 296 30.75 27.25 41.91
C ASP A 296 30.23 27.95 43.18
N GLU A 297 28.92 27.89 43.46
CA GLU A 297 28.32 28.49 44.65
C GLU A 297 28.56 27.62 45.91
N GLU A 298 28.50 26.28 45.80
CA GLU A 298 28.88 25.36 46.88
C GLU A 298 30.37 25.44 47.25
N ALA A 299 31.26 25.56 46.24
CA ALA A 299 32.70 25.68 46.47
C ALA A 299 33.11 26.97 47.21
N ILE A 300 32.35 28.06 47.03
CA ILE A 300 32.59 29.32 47.75
C ILE A 300 32.14 29.22 49.20
N VAL A 301 31.04 28.52 49.48
CA VAL A 301 30.48 28.35 50.85
C VAL A 301 31.34 27.43 51.72
N GLU A 302 32.00 26.41 51.16
CA GLU A 302 32.96 25.57 51.91
C GLU A 302 34.31 26.25 52.22
N SER A 303 34.59 27.42 51.63
CA SER A 303 35.86 28.15 51.78
C SER A 303 35.83 29.31 52.78
N LEU A 304 34.68 29.57 53.44
CA LEU A 304 34.46 30.58 54.48
C LEU A 304 34.37 29.97 55.89
#